data_AF-A0A1W1UBL3-F1
#
_entry.id   AF-A0A1W1UBL3-F1
#
_cell.length_a   1.000
_cell.length_b   1.000
_cell.length_c   1.000
_cell.angle_alpha   90.00
_cell.angle_beta   90.00
_cell.angle_gamma   90.00
#
_symmetry.space_group_name_H-M   'P 1'
#
loop_
_entity.id
_entity.type
_entity.pdbx_description
1 polymer ?
#
loop_
_entity_poly.entity_id
_entity_poly.type
_entity_poly.pdbx_seq_one_letter_code
_entity_poly.pdbx_strand_id
1 'polypeptide(L)'
;MLDMQKIDWQKVDNLLPVIVQNAVTCEVLMLGYMNLEALEKTVTESKVTFFSRTKQRLWTKGETSGNFLNVVDMSLDCDNDTLLILANPIGETCHTGAESCFHQFTDKNQPDWIFFSKLERLIAERKGADPDSSYTAHLYSRGTKRIAQKVGEEGVETALAATVKDRNETICEAADLAYHLTVLLQDAELSWADVIGKLKERHAK
;
A
#
# COMPACT_ATOMS: atom_id res chain seq x y z
N MET A 1 18.53 -7.51 9.72
CA MET A 1 19.11 -6.18 10.04
C MET A 1 20.02 -5.79 8.91
N LEU A 2 19.88 -4.57 8.41
CA LEU A 2 20.72 -3.98 7.35
C LEU A 2 22.20 -4.00 7.77
N ASP A 3 23.08 -4.51 6.91
CA ASP A 3 24.52 -4.43 7.11
C ASP A 3 25.07 -3.13 6.54
N MET A 4 25.18 -2.11 7.41
CA MET A 4 25.63 -0.77 7.02
C MET A 4 27.08 -0.72 6.52
N GLN A 5 27.89 -1.76 6.79
CA GLN A 5 29.29 -1.82 6.34
C GLN A 5 29.42 -2.12 4.86
N LYS A 6 28.37 -2.66 4.22
CA LYS A 6 28.37 -2.98 2.79
C LYS A 6 28.09 -1.78 1.89
N ILE A 7 27.59 -0.70 2.45
CA ILE A 7 27.18 0.48 1.70
C ILE A 7 28.41 1.13 1.06
N ASP A 8 28.35 1.37 -0.25
CA ASP A 8 29.41 2.08 -0.97
C ASP A 8 29.26 3.59 -0.80
N TRP A 9 29.56 4.07 0.42
CA TRP A 9 29.47 5.49 0.77
C TRP A 9 30.35 6.38 -0.11
N GLN A 10 31.46 5.85 -0.62
CA GLN A 10 32.36 6.61 -1.48
C GLN A 10 31.72 6.87 -2.85
N LYS A 11 31.07 5.86 -3.46
CA LYS A 11 30.41 5.98 -4.76
C LYS A 11 29.26 7.00 -4.75
N VAL A 12 28.60 7.18 -3.61
CA VAL A 12 27.46 8.10 -3.44
C VAL A 12 27.80 9.41 -2.73
N ASP A 13 29.08 9.78 -2.67
CA ASP A 13 29.57 11.01 -2.03
C ASP A 13 29.05 11.19 -0.58
N ASN A 14 29.02 10.10 0.19
CA ASN A 14 28.50 10.00 1.55
C ASN A 14 27.01 10.35 1.71
N LEU A 15 26.25 10.31 0.61
CA LEU A 15 24.85 10.66 0.59
C LEU A 15 24.03 9.61 -0.17
N LEU A 16 23.60 8.61 0.58
CA LEU A 16 22.88 7.44 0.09
C LEU A 16 21.50 7.82 -0.45
N PRO A 17 21.16 7.56 -1.72
CA PRO A 17 19.80 7.62 -2.21
C PRO A 17 18.94 6.56 -1.51
N VAL A 18 17.76 6.97 -1.05
CA VAL A 18 16.83 6.11 -0.33
C VAL A 18 15.45 6.19 -0.94
N ILE A 19 15.00 5.08 -1.52
CA ILE A 19 13.63 4.89 -1.98
C ILE A 19 12.81 4.43 -0.79
N VAL A 20 11.69 5.09 -0.52
CA VAL A 20 10.73 4.63 0.48
C VAL A 20 9.47 4.15 -0.22
N GLN A 21 9.07 2.92 0.09
CA GLN A 21 7.91 2.25 -0.50
C GLN A 21 6.94 1.84 0.60
N ASN A 22 5.64 1.95 0.34
CA ASN A 22 4.61 1.43 1.22
C ASN A 22 4.74 -0.09 1.31
N ALA A 23 4.93 -0.61 2.53
CA ALA A 23 5.15 -2.05 2.76
C ALA A 23 3.95 -2.93 2.39
N VAL A 24 2.75 -2.36 2.30
CA VAL A 24 1.50 -3.08 1.99
C VAL A 24 1.11 -2.89 0.52
N THR A 25 1.05 -1.64 0.05
CA THR A 25 0.52 -1.33 -1.29
C THR A 25 1.58 -1.39 -2.38
N CYS A 26 2.85 -1.51 -2.00
CA CYS A 26 4.02 -1.40 -2.87
C CYS A 26 4.12 -0.06 -3.63
N GLU A 27 3.34 0.96 -3.26
CA GLU A 27 3.46 2.29 -3.85
C GLU A 27 4.78 2.94 -3.42
N VAL A 28 5.56 3.43 -4.39
CA VAL A 28 6.74 4.25 -4.08
C VAL A 28 6.24 5.58 -3.52
N LEU A 29 6.60 5.88 -2.28
CA LEU A 29 6.12 7.05 -1.55
C LEU A 29 6.99 8.28 -1.83
N MET A 30 8.32 8.12 -1.74
CA MET A 30 9.26 9.20 -1.99
C MET A 30 10.68 8.70 -2.20
N LEU A 31 11.51 9.56 -2.78
CA LEU A 31 12.96 9.46 -2.77
C LEU A 31 13.50 10.50 -1.78
N GLY A 32 14.44 10.08 -0.94
CA GLY A 32 15.22 10.98 -0.11
C GLY A 32 16.69 10.58 -0.09
N TYR A 33 17.44 11.24 0.79
CA TYR A 33 18.87 11.02 0.92
C TYR A 33 19.25 10.89 2.39
N MET A 34 20.13 9.95 2.71
CA MET A 34 20.66 9.74 4.05
C MET A 34 22.18 9.85 4.05
N ASN A 35 22.72 10.63 4.99
CA ASN A 35 24.11 10.44 5.42
C ASN A 35 24.14 9.32 6.48
N LEU A 36 25.34 8.97 6.96
CA LEU A 36 25.50 7.92 7.97
C LEU A 36 24.64 8.18 9.23
N GLU A 37 24.67 9.39 9.78
CA GLU A 37 23.90 9.75 10.98
C GLU A 37 22.38 9.62 10.78
N ALA A 38 21.87 9.98 9.60
CA ALA A 38 20.46 9.83 9.27
C ALA A 38 20.03 8.36 9.18
N LEU A 39 20.91 7.50 8.63
CA LEU A 39 20.68 6.06 8.58
C LEU A 39 20.71 5.44 9.98
N GLU A 40 21.70 5.77 10.80
CA GLU A 40 21.81 5.30 12.19
C GLU A 40 20.58 5.68 13.02
N LYS A 41 20.12 6.93 12.89
CA LYS A 41 18.89 7.40 13.54
C LYS A 41 17.66 6.65 13.03
N THR A 42 17.58 6.39 11.72
CA THR A 42 16.48 5.61 11.13
C THR A 42 16.42 4.19 11.68
N VAL A 43 17.57 3.50 11.77
CA VAL A 43 17.66 2.15 12.34
C VAL A 43 17.30 2.16 13.83
N THR A 44 17.78 3.15 14.58
CA THR A 44 17.55 3.24 16.03
C THR A 44 16.11 3.55 16.38
N GLU A 45 15.48 4.49 15.67
CA GLU A 45 14.13 4.98 16.00
C GLU A 45 13.03 4.26 15.24
N SER A 46 13.37 3.41 14.26
CA SER A 46 12.43 2.79 13.32
C SER A 46 11.52 3.81 12.62
N LYS A 47 12.04 5.02 12.40
CA LYS A 47 11.37 6.12 11.70
C LYS A 47 12.29 6.70 10.65
N VAL A 48 11.80 6.83 9.42
CA VAL A 48 12.61 7.32 8.30
C VAL A 48 13.12 8.73 8.58
N THR A 49 14.44 8.87 8.66
CA THR A 49 15.15 10.12 8.88
C THR A 49 16.08 10.40 7.72
N PHE A 50 15.94 11.56 7.09
CA PHE A 50 16.77 11.99 5.97
C PHE A 50 17.79 13.04 6.41
N PHE A 51 18.77 13.28 5.55
CA PHE A 51 19.65 14.43 5.63
C PHE A 51 19.23 15.50 4.61
N SER A 52 18.88 16.69 5.09
CA SER A 52 18.52 17.81 4.21
C SER A 52 19.78 18.50 3.69
N ARG A 53 20.12 18.29 2.41
CA ARG A 53 21.25 18.98 1.75
C ARG A 53 21.15 20.50 1.80
N THR A 54 19.95 21.06 1.73
CA THR A 54 19.74 22.51 1.73
C THR A 54 19.83 23.11 3.13
N LYS A 55 19.35 22.40 4.15
CA LYS A 55 19.36 22.87 5.55
C LYS A 55 20.54 22.36 6.37
N GLN A 56 21.35 21.46 5.80
CA GLN A 56 22.52 20.83 6.45
C GLN A 56 22.19 20.26 7.84
N ARG A 57 21.08 19.52 7.94
CA ARG A 57 20.62 18.91 9.19
C ARG A 57 19.85 17.61 8.95
N LEU A 58 19.77 16.79 9.99
CA LEU A 58 18.83 15.68 10.06
C LEU A 58 17.38 16.18 10.03
N TRP A 59 16.53 15.42 9.38
CA TRP A 59 15.10 15.68 9.26
C TRP A 59 14.35 14.35 9.33
N THR A 60 13.64 14.12 10.43
CA THR A 60 12.79 12.94 10.57
C THR A 60 11.49 13.20 9.81
N LYS A 61 11.14 12.36 8.84
CA LYS A 61 9.90 12.54 8.08
C LYS A 61 8.72 12.48 9.06
N GLY A 62 7.91 13.54 9.07
CA GLY A 62 6.77 13.68 9.98
C GLY A 62 7.04 14.49 11.25
N GLU A 63 8.28 14.92 11.52
CA GLU A 63 8.62 15.67 12.75
C GLU A 63 7.82 16.98 12.94
N THR A 64 7.32 17.56 11.85
CA THR A 64 6.48 18.77 11.87
C THR A 64 5.01 18.46 11.56
N SER A 65 4.73 17.55 10.63
CA SER A 65 3.37 17.29 10.15
C SER A 65 2.63 16.19 10.91
N GLY A 66 3.33 15.39 11.72
CA GLY A 66 2.80 14.15 12.31
C GLY A 66 2.77 12.95 11.35
N ASN A 67 3.04 13.17 10.05
CA ASN A 67 2.97 12.12 9.03
C ASN A 67 4.29 11.36 8.92
N PHE A 68 4.50 10.42 9.83
CA PHE A 68 5.72 9.60 9.92
C PHE A 68 5.72 8.44 8.93
N LEU A 69 6.92 7.90 8.66
CA LEU A 69 7.11 6.66 7.92
C LEU A 69 7.79 5.67 8.87
N ASN A 70 7.04 4.67 9.34
CA ASN A 70 7.54 3.66 10.26
C ASN A 70 8.23 2.55 9.47
N VAL A 71 9.49 2.28 9.77
CA VAL A 71 10.29 1.26 9.06
C VAL A 71 9.71 -0.13 9.33
N VAL A 72 9.53 -0.90 8.27
CA VAL A 72 9.18 -2.33 8.31
C VAL A 72 10.40 -3.18 7.97
N ASP A 73 11.07 -2.87 6.87
CA ASP A 73 12.27 -3.57 6.43
C ASP A 73 13.14 -2.67 5.55
N MET A 74 14.39 -3.08 5.33
CA MET A 74 15.34 -2.36 4.47
C MET A 74 16.19 -3.32 3.65
N SER A 75 16.45 -2.98 2.39
CA SER A 75 17.38 -3.72 1.52
C SER A 75 18.24 -2.78 0.71
N LEU A 76 19.52 -3.11 0.59
CA LEU A 76 20.37 -2.52 -0.44
C LEU A 76 20.08 -3.15 -1.79
N ASP A 77 20.36 -2.41 -2.85
CA ASP A 77 20.45 -2.95 -4.20
C ASP A 77 21.75 -3.77 -4.41
N CYS A 78 21.96 -4.26 -5.64
CA CYS A 78 22.98 -5.27 -5.91
C CYS A 78 24.42 -4.74 -5.87
N ASP A 79 24.63 -3.44 -6.06
CA ASP A 79 25.92 -2.76 -5.97
C ASP A 79 26.05 -1.87 -4.72
N ASN A 80 25.10 -1.98 -3.80
CA ASN A 80 25.11 -1.38 -2.46
C ASN A 80 25.19 0.15 -2.43
N ASP A 81 24.62 0.81 -3.43
CA ASP A 81 24.63 2.26 -3.55
C ASP A 81 23.24 2.90 -3.40
N THR A 82 22.18 2.07 -3.34
CA THR A 82 20.82 2.55 -3.12
C THR A 82 20.11 1.72 -2.06
N LEU A 83 19.41 2.40 -1.15
CA LEU A 83 18.61 1.75 -0.12
C LEU A 83 17.13 1.79 -0.49
N LEU A 84 16.47 0.64 -0.42
CA LEU A 84 15.01 0.56 -0.37
C LEU A 84 14.58 0.38 1.08
N ILE A 85 13.69 1.25 1.56
CA ILE A 85 13.00 1.10 2.84
C ILE A 85 11.53 0.77 2.56
N LEU A 86 11.08 -0.37 3.08
CA LEU A 86 9.66 -0.67 3.22
C LEU A 86 9.16 0.01 4.49
N ALA A 87 8.12 0.85 4.37
CA ALA A 87 7.59 1.61 5.49
C ALA A 87 6.05 1.58 5.53
N ASN A 88 5.51 1.67 6.74
CA ASN A 88 4.09 1.94 6.98
C ASN A 88 3.91 3.45 7.22
N PRO A 89 3.24 4.18 6.32
CA PRO A 89 2.97 5.60 6.51
C PRO A 89 1.92 5.84 7.59
N ILE A 90 2.10 6.91 8.36
CA ILE A 90 1.07 7.55 9.18
C ILE A 90 0.62 8.79 8.40
N GLY A 91 -0.65 8.84 7.99
CA GLY A 91 -1.19 9.95 7.19
C GLY A 91 -0.53 10.11 5.83
N GLU A 92 -0.74 11.28 5.21
CA GLU A 92 -0.25 11.57 3.85
C GLU A 92 1.26 11.82 3.80
N THR A 93 1.98 11.14 2.91
CA THR A 93 3.44 11.33 2.80
C THR A 93 3.77 12.70 2.20
N CYS A 94 3.06 13.10 1.14
CA CYS A 94 3.33 14.33 0.41
C CYS A 94 2.75 15.56 1.11
N HIS A 95 3.45 16.68 1.02
CA HIS A 95 3.01 17.97 1.56
C HIS A 95 1.78 18.55 0.83
N THR A 96 1.45 18.02 -0.36
CA THR A 96 0.25 18.38 -1.12
C THR A 96 -1.02 17.71 -0.59
N GLY A 97 -0.90 16.78 0.37
CA GLY A 97 -1.99 15.92 0.83
C GLY A 97 -2.15 14.64 0.01
N ALA A 98 -1.22 14.32 -0.89
CA ALA A 98 -1.18 13.04 -1.59
C ALA A 98 -0.36 11.98 -0.83
N GLU A 99 -0.68 10.71 -1.05
CA GLU A 99 -0.01 9.58 -0.39
C GLU A 99 1.45 9.41 -0.83
N SER A 100 1.73 9.70 -2.09
CA SER A 100 3.05 9.64 -2.70
C SER A 100 3.45 11.01 -3.25
N CYS A 101 4.75 11.29 -3.28
CA CYS A 101 5.31 12.42 -4.01
C CYS A 101 5.16 12.26 -5.54
N PHE A 102 4.99 11.03 -6.03
CA PHE A 102 4.90 10.70 -7.45
C PHE A 102 3.43 10.58 -7.89
N HIS A 103 2.71 11.69 -7.93
CA HIS A 103 1.25 11.69 -8.20
C HIS A 103 0.83 12.50 -9.45
N GLN A 104 1.79 12.94 -10.28
CA GLN A 104 1.55 13.82 -11.44
C GLN A 104 2.03 13.17 -12.75
N PHE A 105 1.53 11.98 -13.08
CA PHE A 105 1.84 11.31 -14.35
C PHE A 105 1.05 11.92 -15.52
N THR A 106 1.68 12.01 -16.70
CA THR A 106 1.08 12.57 -17.93
C THR A 106 0.09 11.61 -18.58
N ASP A 107 0.49 10.34 -18.72
CA ASP A 107 -0.32 9.28 -19.29
C ASP A 107 -0.98 8.53 -18.14
N LYS A 108 -2.14 9.03 -17.74
CA LYS A 108 -2.93 8.51 -16.61
C LYS A 108 -3.20 7.02 -16.82
N ASN A 109 -2.51 6.19 -16.03
CA ASN A 109 -3.12 5.13 -15.26
C ASN A 109 -2.30 4.99 -13.98
N GLN A 110 -2.97 5.15 -12.84
CA GLN A 110 -2.39 4.71 -11.59
C GLN A 110 -2.08 3.21 -11.72
N PRO A 111 -0.94 2.72 -11.22
CA PRO A 111 -0.65 1.28 -11.25
C PRO A 111 -1.83 0.47 -10.69
N ASP A 112 -2.24 -0.58 -11.41
CA ASP A 112 -3.51 -1.29 -11.19
C ASP A 112 -3.71 -1.76 -9.72
N TRP A 113 -2.65 -2.25 -9.08
CA TRP A 113 -2.72 -2.72 -7.70
C TRP A 113 -2.87 -1.61 -6.67
N ILE A 114 -2.37 -0.41 -6.97
CA ILE A 114 -2.56 0.75 -6.09
C ILE A 114 -4.01 1.24 -6.18
N PHE A 115 -4.65 1.13 -7.36
CA PHE A 115 -6.09 1.37 -7.47
C PHE A 115 -6.89 0.40 -6.59
N PHE A 116 -6.59 -0.90 -6.65
CA PHE A 116 -7.28 -1.90 -5.83
C PHE A 116 -7.14 -1.63 -4.32
N SER A 117 -5.94 -1.28 -3.85
CA SER A 117 -5.74 -0.91 -2.45
C SER A 117 -6.52 0.34 -2.04
N LYS A 118 -6.58 1.37 -2.89
CA LYS A 118 -7.41 2.56 -2.64
C LYS A 118 -8.90 2.21 -2.59
N LEU A 119 -9.36 1.30 -3.45
CA LEU A 119 -10.73 0.82 -3.45
C LEU A 119 -11.08 0.07 -2.15
N GLU A 120 -10.18 -0.80 -1.66
CA GLU A 120 -10.36 -1.48 -0.36
C GLU A 120 -10.52 -0.47 0.78
N ARG A 121 -9.64 0.55 0.86
CA ARG A 121 -9.76 1.60 1.87
C ARG A 121 -11.07 2.38 1.74
N LEU A 122 -11.46 2.78 0.52
CA LEU A 122 -12.71 3.49 0.30
C LEU A 122 -13.93 2.65 0.74
N ILE A 123 -13.90 1.34 0.51
CA ILE A 123 -14.94 0.42 0.97
C ILE A 123 -14.97 0.36 2.51
N ALA A 124 -13.81 0.35 3.17
CA ALA A 124 -13.73 0.39 4.63
C ALA A 124 -14.27 1.71 5.22
N GLU A 125 -13.90 2.86 4.62
CA GLU A 125 -14.36 4.20 5.05
C GLU A 125 -15.88 4.37 4.95
N ARG A 126 -16.53 3.65 4.03
CA ARG A 126 -17.98 3.68 3.85
C ARG A 126 -18.74 2.81 4.86
N LYS A 127 -18.05 2.04 5.70
CA LYS A 127 -18.67 1.24 6.76
C LYS A 127 -19.27 2.19 7.81
N GLY A 128 -20.58 2.12 8.01
CA GLY A 128 -21.30 3.01 8.94
C GLY A 128 -21.62 4.40 8.40
N ALA A 129 -21.29 4.70 7.13
CA ALA A 129 -21.78 5.91 6.47
C ALA A 129 -23.30 5.85 6.22
N ASP A 130 -23.90 7.01 5.90
CA ASP A 130 -25.31 7.10 5.53
C ASP A 130 -25.63 6.12 4.39
N PRO A 131 -26.62 5.21 4.53
CA PRO A 131 -27.00 4.25 3.50
C PRO A 131 -27.30 4.87 2.13
N ASP A 132 -27.75 6.13 2.08
CA ASP A 132 -28.08 6.81 0.82
C ASP A 132 -26.87 7.47 0.14
N SER A 133 -25.71 7.51 0.83
CA SER A 133 -24.49 8.16 0.33
C SER A 133 -23.75 7.36 -0.76
N SER A 134 -23.89 6.03 -0.76
CA SER A 134 -23.21 5.16 -1.73
C SER A 134 -23.78 3.74 -1.74
N TYR A 135 -23.56 3.02 -2.85
CA TYR A 135 -23.90 1.59 -2.95
C TYR A 135 -23.28 0.76 -1.82
N THR A 136 -22.02 1.02 -1.45
CA THR A 136 -21.32 0.29 -0.38
C THR A 136 -21.99 0.51 0.97
N ALA A 137 -22.31 1.77 1.30
CA ALA A 137 -22.99 2.10 2.56
C ALA A 137 -24.38 1.48 2.62
N HIS A 138 -25.12 1.52 1.50
CA HIS A 138 -26.40 0.82 1.37
C HIS A 138 -26.24 -0.68 1.63
N LEU A 139 -25.23 -1.33 1.03
CA LEU A 139 -25.00 -2.75 1.18
C LEU A 139 -24.66 -3.14 2.63
N TYR A 140 -23.81 -2.36 3.32
CA TYR A 140 -23.56 -2.54 4.76
C TYR A 140 -24.83 -2.42 5.60
N SER A 141 -25.72 -1.46 5.29
CA SER A 141 -26.98 -1.27 6.02
C SER A 141 -27.93 -2.48 5.93
N ARG A 142 -27.76 -3.32 4.91
CA ARG A 142 -28.53 -4.55 4.69
C ARG A 142 -27.96 -5.76 5.45
N GLY A 143 -26.80 -5.61 6.08
CA GLY A 143 -26.15 -6.61 6.93
C GLY A 143 -25.49 -7.77 6.18
N THR A 144 -24.71 -8.55 6.94
CA THR A 144 -23.84 -9.66 6.47
C THR A 144 -24.57 -10.63 5.55
N LYS A 145 -25.83 -10.97 5.85
CA LYS A 145 -26.61 -11.92 5.04
C LYS A 145 -26.76 -11.44 3.58
N ARG A 146 -27.05 -10.15 3.36
CA ARG A 146 -27.24 -9.61 2.01
C ARG A 146 -25.90 -9.49 1.28
N ILE A 147 -24.84 -9.11 1.99
CA ILE A 147 -23.48 -9.04 1.43
C ILE A 147 -23.01 -10.43 0.98
N ALA A 148 -23.11 -11.43 1.85
CA ALA A 148 -22.74 -12.81 1.55
C ALA A 148 -23.58 -13.43 0.43
N GLN A 149 -24.87 -13.06 0.32
CA GLN A 149 -25.72 -13.46 -0.79
C GLN A 149 -25.13 -12.98 -2.13
N LYS A 150 -24.71 -11.70 -2.23
CA LYS A 150 -24.10 -11.17 -3.46
C LYS A 150 -22.83 -11.96 -3.81
N VAL A 151 -21.93 -12.19 -2.86
CA VAL A 151 -20.73 -13.02 -3.10
C VAL A 151 -21.07 -14.40 -3.68
N GLY A 152 -22.15 -15.03 -3.20
CA GLY A 152 -22.63 -16.29 -3.73
C GLY A 152 -23.18 -16.19 -5.16
N GLU A 153 -23.98 -15.17 -5.45
CA GLU A 153 -24.53 -14.88 -6.79
C GLU A 153 -23.40 -14.64 -7.80
N GLU A 154 -22.49 -13.69 -7.53
CA GLU A 154 -21.38 -13.34 -8.43
C GLU A 154 -20.43 -14.54 -8.67
N GLY A 155 -20.25 -15.39 -7.66
CA GLY A 155 -19.44 -16.60 -7.77
C GLY A 155 -20.03 -17.63 -8.74
N VAL A 156 -21.35 -17.78 -8.75
CA VAL A 156 -22.06 -18.64 -9.71
C VAL A 156 -22.03 -18.02 -11.10
N GLU A 157 -22.29 -16.72 -11.21
CA GLU A 157 -22.30 -15.97 -12.49
C GLU A 157 -20.93 -16.02 -13.16
N THR A 158 -19.84 -15.79 -12.40
CA THR A 158 -18.46 -15.94 -12.89
C THR A 158 -18.20 -17.34 -13.45
N ALA A 159 -18.64 -18.39 -12.75
CA ALA A 159 -18.43 -19.77 -13.19
C ALA A 159 -19.23 -20.11 -14.46
N LEU A 160 -20.47 -19.61 -14.57
CA LEU A 160 -21.32 -19.82 -15.74
C LEU A 160 -20.78 -19.08 -16.97
N ALA A 161 -20.41 -17.80 -16.82
CA ALA A 161 -19.80 -17.00 -17.88
C ALA A 161 -18.52 -17.66 -18.45
N ALA A 162 -17.67 -18.18 -17.56
CA ALA A 162 -16.47 -18.90 -17.96
C ALA A 162 -16.79 -20.22 -18.69
N THR A 163 -17.84 -20.93 -18.26
CA THR A 163 -18.27 -22.20 -18.88
C THR A 163 -18.74 -22.01 -20.32
N VAL A 164 -19.45 -20.90 -20.61
CA VAL A 164 -19.86 -20.54 -21.98
C VAL A 164 -18.77 -19.83 -22.78
N LYS A 165 -17.59 -19.62 -22.18
CA LYS A 165 -16.43 -18.93 -22.75
C LYS A 165 -16.71 -17.47 -23.13
N ASP A 166 -17.65 -16.81 -22.45
CA ASP A 166 -17.84 -15.37 -22.60
C ASP A 166 -16.78 -14.63 -21.78
N ARG A 167 -15.74 -14.15 -22.47
CA ARG A 167 -14.61 -13.48 -21.82
C ARG A 167 -15.01 -12.14 -21.20
N ASN A 168 -15.93 -11.39 -21.82
CA ASN A 168 -16.27 -10.06 -21.34
C ASN A 168 -17.15 -10.18 -20.09
N GLU A 169 -18.14 -11.06 -20.13
CA GLU A 169 -18.99 -11.35 -18.98
C GLU A 169 -18.15 -11.92 -17.82
N THR A 170 -17.24 -12.86 -18.09
CA THR A 170 -16.33 -13.40 -17.05
C THR A 170 -15.54 -12.29 -16.34
N ILE A 171 -15.09 -11.26 -17.06
CA ILE A 171 -14.37 -10.12 -16.46
C ILE A 171 -15.31 -9.28 -15.60
N CYS A 172 -16.53 -9.01 -16.06
CA CYS A 172 -17.53 -8.26 -15.30
C CYS A 172 -17.89 -8.97 -14.00
N GLU A 173 -18.28 -10.25 -14.08
CA GLU A 173 -18.70 -11.03 -12.91
C GLU A 173 -17.54 -11.25 -11.92
N ALA A 174 -16.31 -11.45 -12.43
CA ALA A 174 -15.14 -11.54 -11.57
C ALA A 174 -14.82 -10.21 -10.86
N ALA A 175 -15.06 -9.07 -11.51
CA ALA A 175 -14.90 -7.75 -10.89
C ALA A 175 -15.95 -7.53 -9.79
N ASP A 176 -17.20 -7.90 -10.04
CA ASP A 176 -18.28 -7.82 -9.05
C ASP A 176 -18.03 -8.78 -7.88
N LEU A 177 -17.56 -10.01 -8.15
CA LEU A 177 -17.14 -10.94 -7.12
C LEU A 177 -16.02 -10.36 -6.24
N ALA A 178 -14.97 -9.79 -6.86
CA ALA A 178 -13.87 -9.18 -6.12
C ALA A 178 -14.34 -7.99 -5.26
N TYR A 179 -15.24 -7.15 -5.80
CA TYR A 179 -15.84 -6.04 -5.08
C TYR A 179 -16.65 -6.52 -3.85
N HIS A 180 -17.62 -7.42 -4.06
CA HIS A 180 -18.49 -7.89 -2.99
C HIS A 180 -17.74 -8.73 -1.95
N LEU A 181 -16.72 -9.49 -2.36
CA LEU A 181 -15.84 -10.19 -1.43
C LEU A 181 -15.05 -9.20 -0.58
N THR A 182 -14.57 -8.10 -1.15
CA THR A 182 -13.90 -7.03 -0.39
C THR A 182 -14.83 -6.43 0.67
N VAL A 183 -16.10 -6.14 0.32
CA VAL A 183 -17.11 -5.66 1.28
C VAL A 183 -17.36 -6.70 2.38
N LEU A 184 -17.46 -7.99 2.03
CA LEU A 184 -17.69 -9.06 2.99
C LEU A 184 -16.53 -9.20 3.99
N LEU A 185 -15.28 -9.14 3.52
CA LEU A 185 -14.10 -9.18 4.39
C LEU A 185 -14.15 -8.03 5.38
N GLN A 186 -14.40 -6.80 4.91
CA GLN A 186 -14.49 -5.61 5.77
C GLN A 186 -15.66 -5.69 6.77
N ASP A 187 -16.82 -6.24 6.37
CA ASP A 187 -17.95 -6.48 7.27
C ASP A 187 -17.54 -7.42 8.41
N ALA A 188 -16.79 -8.48 8.09
CA ALA A 188 -16.27 -9.49 9.02
C ALA A 188 -14.99 -9.08 9.78
N GLU A 189 -14.57 -7.81 9.72
CA GLU A 189 -13.34 -7.31 10.35
C GLU A 189 -12.05 -7.98 9.83
N LEU A 190 -12.06 -8.35 8.55
CA LEU A 190 -10.95 -8.94 7.81
C LEU A 190 -10.51 -8.02 6.65
N SER A 191 -9.33 -8.30 6.11
CA SER A 191 -8.73 -7.60 4.97
C SER A 191 -8.19 -8.55 3.91
N TRP A 192 -7.80 -8.02 2.76
CA TRP A 192 -7.06 -8.80 1.76
C TRP A 192 -5.68 -9.26 2.27
N ALA A 193 -5.09 -8.55 3.23
CA ALA A 193 -3.83 -8.98 3.84
C ALA A 193 -3.97 -10.32 4.58
N ASP A 194 -5.11 -10.55 5.25
CA ASP A 194 -5.41 -11.83 5.92
C ASP A 194 -5.53 -12.98 4.92
N VAL A 195 -6.25 -12.74 3.82
CA VAL A 195 -6.42 -13.71 2.72
C VAL A 195 -5.08 -14.03 2.08
N ILE A 196 -4.27 -13.02 1.76
CA ILE A 196 -2.92 -13.16 1.18
C ILE A 196 -2.01 -13.92 2.15
N GLY A 197 -2.09 -13.64 3.46
CA GLY A 197 -1.36 -14.38 4.48
C GLY A 197 -1.67 -15.87 4.44
N LYS A 198 -2.95 -16.24 4.32
CA LYS A 198 -3.36 -17.64 4.18
C LYS A 198 -2.88 -18.28 2.88
N LEU A 199 -2.90 -17.54 1.76
CA LEU A 199 -2.39 -18.03 0.48
C LEU A 199 -0.88 -18.29 0.54
N LYS A 200 -0.10 -17.39 1.15
CA LYS A 200 1.35 -17.56 1.37
C LYS A 200 1.66 -18.80 2.21
N GLU A 201 0.93 -19.00 3.32
CA GLU A 201 1.06 -20.19 4.17
C GLU A 201 0.84 -21.50 3.39
N ARG A 202 -0.12 -21.51 2.46
CA ARG A 202 -0.44 -22.68 1.65
C ARG A 202 0.60 -22.94 0.56
N HIS A 203 1.17 -21.90 -0.04
CA HIS A 203 2.18 -22.05 -1.09
C HIS A 203 3.55 -22.48 -0.55
N ALA A 204 3.86 -22.13 0.69
CA ALA A 204 5.11 -22.52 1.36
C ALA A 204 5.16 -24.01 1.78
N LYS A 205 4.06 -24.75 1.56
CA LYS A 205 3.97 -26.21 1.76
C LYS A 205 4.07 -26.92 0.42
#